data_AF-A0A810MP49-F1
#
_entry.id   AF-A0A810MP49-F1
#
_cell.length_a   1.000
_cell.length_b   1.000
_cell.length_c   1.000
_cell.angle_alpha   90.00
_cell.angle_beta   90.00
_cell.angle_gamma   90.00
#
_symmetry.space_group_name_H-M   'P 1'
#
loop_
_entity.id
_entity.type
_entity.pdbx_description
1 polymer ?
#
loop_
_entity_poly.entity_id
_entity_poly.type
_entity_poly.pdbx_seq_one_letter_code
_entity_poly.pdbx_strand_id
1 'polypeptide(L)'
;MHVWDELTLEQFAVMVTAVEEAYLNNVIDEYGARLEWAKTRDTTIPSKLDAAAKRQLIPHFASVVLNLIERGWIELTEEPTLDRRHDAEPISGASLHDTLHDPASWMETPDGRRRMVTLTQTEAWELLTRQASNAVEAED
;
A
#
# COMPACT_ATOMS: atom_id res chain seq x y z
N MET A 1 -10.00 -16.79 12.28
CA MET A 1 -8.64 -16.26 12.02
C MET A 1 -8.80 -15.17 10.97
N HIS A 2 -8.39 -13.94 11.25
CA HIS A 2 -8.68 -12.80 10.38
C HIS A 2 -7.65 -12.75 9.25
N VAL A 3 -8.04 -12.47 8.01
CA VAL A 3 -7.10 -12.44 6.84
C VAL A 3 -5.89 -11.52 7.07
N TRP A 4 -6.06 -10.50 7.90
CA TRP A 4 -4.99 -9.59 8.30
C TRP A 4 -3.90 -10.24 9.16
N ASP A 5 -4.22 -11.31 9.91
CA ASP A 5 -3.27 -12.04 10.76
C ASP A 5 -2.25 -12.85 9.94
N GLU A 6 -2.58 -13.14 8.67
CA GLU A 6 -1.72 -13.88 7.74
C GLU A 6 -0.78 -12.98 6.93
N LEU A 7 -0.96 -11.65 7.00
CA LEU A 7 -0.13 -10.70 6.27
C LEU A 7 1.25 -10.56 6.93
N THR A 8 2.28 -10.53 6.09
CA THR A 8 3.60 -10.01 6.51
C THR A 8 3.50 -8.52 6.88
N LEU A 9 4.47 -7.98 7.62
CA LEU A 9 4.47 -6.56 8.00
C LEU A 9 4.46 -5.64 6.76
N GLU A 10 5.17 -6.05 5.71
CA GLU A 10 5.24 -5.33 4.44
C GLU A 10 3.89 -5.34 3.71
N GLN A 11 3.24 -6.51 3.62
CA GLN A 11 1.90 -6.61 3.05
C GLN A 11 0.89 -5.82 3.88
N PHE A 12 0.98 -5.86 5.20
CA PHE A 12 0.11 -5.11 6.08
C PHE A 12 0.23 -3.60 5.83
N ALA A 13 1.45 -3.07 5.69
CA ALA A 13 1.68 -1.67 5.39
C ALA A 13 1.06 -1.26 4.05
N VAL A 14 1.18 -2.10 3.01
CA VAL A 14 0.53 -1.86 1.71
C VAL A 14 -0.98 -1.87 1.86
N MET A 15 -1.54 -2.89 2.53
CA MET A 15 -2.99 -3.05 2.66
C MET A 15 -3.62 -1.93 3.49
N VAL A 16 -2.99 -1.47 4.58
CA VAL A 16 -3.46 -0.28 5.33
C VAL A 16 -3.46 0.96 4.45
N THR A 17 -2.36 1.20 3.73
CA THR A 17 -2.28 2.32 2.79
C THR A 17 -3.43 2.25 1.76
N ALA A 18 -3.80 1.04 1.30
CA ALA A 18 -4.93 0.85 0.41
C ALA A 18 -6.30 1.01 1.08
N VAL A 19 -6.48 0.60 2.35
CA VAL A 19 -7.72 0.87 3.15
C VAL A 19 -7.97 2.36 3.24
N GLU A 20 -6.92 3.12 3.53
CA GLU A 20 -6.97 4.57 3.70
C GLU A 20 -7.07 5.31 2.36
N GLU A 21 -7.09 4.57 1.25
CA GLU A 21 -7.00 5.08 -0.12
C GLU A 21 -5.86 6.10 -0.27
N ALA A 22 -4.71 5.80 0.32
CA ALA A 22 -3.56 6.69 0.35
C ALA A 22 -2.62 6.44 -0.84
N TYR A 23 -1.58 7.28 -0.94
CA TYR A 23 -0.63 7.25 -2.05
C TYR A 23 0.50 6.23 -1.84
N LEU A 24 1.07 5.74 -2.94
CA LEU A 24 2.17 4.78 -2.96
C LEU A 24 3.41 5.27 -2.19
N ASN A 25 3.64 6.57 -2.19
CA ASN A 25 4.74 7.17 -1.45
C ASN A 25 4.58 7.12 0.09
N ASN A 26 3.40 6.73 0.61
CA ASN A 26 3.19 6.55 2.05
C ASN A 26 3.55 5.13 2.53
N VAL A 27 3.59 4.13 1.64
CA VAL A 27 3.73 2.69 2.01
C VAL A 27 4.99 2.42 2.84
N ILE A 28 6.14 2.93 2.40
CA ILE A 28 7.42 2.66 3.08
C ILE A 28 7.48 3.39 4.43
N ASP A 29 6.81 4.53 4.56
CA ASP A 29 6.70 5.23 5.84
C ASP A 29 5.73 4.54 6.80
N GLU A 30 4.62 4.00 6.30
CA GLU A 30 3.72 3.17 7.11
C GLU A 30 4.45 1.93 7.65
N TYR A 31 5.25 1.26 6.80
CA TYR A 31 6.12 0.18 7.23
C TYR A 31 7.14 0.62 8.30
N GLY A 32 7.83 1.73 8.04
CA GLY A 32 8.82 2.29 8.98
C GLY A 32 8.21 2.66 10.33
N ALA A 33 7.01 3.24 10.34
CA ALA A 33 6.27 3.56 11.56
C ALA A 33 5.94 2.29 12.35
N ARG A 34 5.41 1.26 11.69
CA ARG A 34 5.10 -0.03 12.32
C ARG A 34 6.32 -0.72 12.94
N LEU A 35 7.47 -0.64 12.29
CA LEU A 35 8.73 -1.12 12.87
C LEU A 35 9.09 -0.39 14.17
N GLU A 36 8.81 0.91 14.26
CA GLU A 36 9.01 1.68 15.49
C GLU A 36 7.96 1.30 16.54
N TRP A 37 6.68 1.16 16.17
CA TRP A 37 5.61 0.78 17.09
C TRP A 37 5.85 -0.58 17.72
N ALA A 38 6.39 -1.55 16.97
CA ALA A 38 6.76 -2.85 17.50
C ALA A 38 7.85 -2.77 18.59
N LYS A 39 8.74 -1.77 18.52
CA LYS A 39 9.81 -1.54 19.50
C LYS A 39 9.34 -0.75 20.71
N THR A 40 8.54 0.30 20.49
CA THR A 40 8.18 1.29 21.52
C THR A 40 6.84 0.99 22.18
N ARG A 41 5.97 0.21 21.51
CA ARG A 41 4.54 0.04 21.84
C ARG A 41 3.74 1.35 21.80
N ASP A 42 4.22 2.33 21.04
CA ASP A 42 3.59 3.64 20.85
C ASP A 42 3.30 3.85 19.36
N THR A 43 2.02 3.91 19.01
CA THR A 43 1.52 4.05 17.64
C THR A 43 1.54 5.47 17.11
N THR A 44 2.08 6.43 17.87
CA THR A 44 2.24 7.83 17.43
C THR A 44 3.62 8.12 16.85
N ILE A 45 4.56 7.17 16.97
CA ILE A 45 5.94 7.35 16.51
C ILE A 45 5.99 7.23 14.99
N PRO A 46 6.46 8.25 14.25
CA PRO A 46 6.58 8.16 12.81
C PRO A 46 7.76 7.28 12.38
N SER A 47 7.78 6.94 11.10
CA SER A 47 8.95 6.34 10.45
C SER A 47 10.23 7.14 10.72
N LYS A 48 11.31 6.42 11.03
CA LYS A 48 12.67 6.97 11.14
C LYS A 48 13.55 6.61 9.94
N LEU A 49 12.96 6.04 8.89
CA LEU A 49 13.69 5.68 7.69
C LEU A 49 14.11 6.96 6.96
N ASP A 50 15.41 7.10 6.69
CA ASP A 50 15.91 8.17 5.84
C ASP A 50 15.68 7.86 4.35
N ALA A 51 15.92 8.86 3.49
CA ALA A 51 15.71 8.71 2.06
C ALA A 51 16.60 7.63 1.41
N ALA A 52 17.76 7.31 1.97
CA ALA A 52 18.64 6.27 1.44
C ALA A 52 18.08 4.87 1.78
N ALA A 53 17.65 4.67 3.03
CA ALA A 53 16.98 3.46 3.47
C ALA A 53 15.68 3.21 2.69
N LYS A 54 14.86 4.26 2.49
CA LYS A 54 13.64 4.16 1.66
C LYS A 54 13.98 3.69 0.25
N ARG A 55 14.97 4.31 -0.42
CA ARG A 55 15.39 3.91 -1.78
C ARG A 55 15.80 2.45 -1.87
N GLN A 56 16.48 1.92 -0.85
CA GLN A 56 16.91 0.52 -0.83
C GLN A 56 15.73 -0.47 -0.69
N LEU A 57 14.61 -0.03 -0.09
CA LEU A 57 13.42 -0.84 0.11
C LEU A 57 12.50 -0.87 -1.12
N ILE A 58 12.59 0.10 -2.03
CA ILE A 58 11.71 0.22 -3.21
C ILE A 58 11.60 -1.07 -4.02
N PRO A 59 12.70 -1.75 -4.44
CA PRO A 59 12.57 -2.97 -5.25
C PRO A 59 11.83 -4.10 -4.53
N HIS A 60 11.98 -4.19 -3.20
CA HIS A 60 11.27 -5.17 -2.40
C HIS A 60 9.78 -4.83 -2.32
N PHE A 61 9.44 -3.59 -1.98
CA PHE A 61 8.04 -3.15 -1.91
C PHE A 61 7.34 -3.16 -3.27
N ALA A 62 8.04 -2.91 -4.37
CA ALA A 62 7.53 -3.10 -5.72
C ALA A 62 7.06 -4.55 -5.94
N SER A 63 7.84 -5.52 -5.47
CA SER A 63 7.48 -6.94 -5.55
C SER A 63 6.28 -7.28 -4.65
N VAL A 64 6.21 -6.70 -3.45
CA VAL A 64 5.09 -6.90 -2.51
C VAL A 64 3.79 -6.34 -3.09
N VAL A 65 3.82 -5.09 -3.59
CA VAL A 65 2.65 -4.46 -4.23
C VAL A 65 2.21 -5.25 -5.45
N LEU A 66 3.14 -5.64 -6.32
CA LEU A 66 2.82 -6.47 -7.48
C LEU A 66 2.15 -7.79 -7.06
N ASN A 67 2.65 -8.45 -6.02
CA ASN A 67 2.04 -9.70 -5.54
C ASN A 67 0.60 -9.50 -5.04
N LEU A 68 0.30 -8.37 -4.40
CA LEU A 68 -1.06 -8.07 -3.93
C LEU A 68 -2.00 -7.71 -5.10
N ILE A 69 -1.48 -7.05 -6.14
CA ILE A 69 -2.21 -6.82 -7.40
C ILE A 69 -2.49 -8.14 -8.13
N GLU A 70 -1.52 -9.05 -8.19
CA GLU A 70 -1.69 -10.37 -8.83
C GLU A 70 -2.73 -11.25 -8.12
N ARG A 71 -2.88 -11.09 -6.81
CA ARG A 71 -3.97 -11.70 -6.03
C ARG A 71 -5.32 -11.01 -6.27
N GLY A 72 -5.31 -9.88 -6.97
CA GLY A 72 -6.47 -9.03 -7.21
C GLY A 72 -6.97 -8.37 -5.94
N TRP A 73 -6.13 -8.10 -4.94
CA TRP A 73 -6.55 -7.52 -3.65
C TRP A 73 -6.48 -5.99 -3.62
N ILE A 74 -5.58 -5.43 -4.41
CA ILE A 74 -5.41 -3.99 -4.58
C ILE A 74 -5.24 -3.67 -6.06
N GLU A 75 -5.42 -2.39 -6.37
CA GLU A 75 -5.09 -1.82 -7.66
C GLU A 75 -4.40 -0.45 -7.47
N LEU A 76 -3.69 -0.01 -8.50
CA LEU A 76 -3.08 1.31 -8.56
C LEU A 76 -3.79 2.15 -9.59
N THR A 77 -4.08 3.39 -9.26
CA THR A 77 -4.56 4.40 -10.21
C THR A 77 -3.62 5.59 -10.20
N GLU A 78 -3.43 6.23 -11.36
CA GLU A 78 -2.71 7.51 -11.45
C GLU A 78 -3.73 8.62 -11.60
N GLU A 79 -3.89 9.45 -10.57
CA GLU A 79 -4.89 10.52 -10.59
C GLU A 79 -4.36 11.74 -11.36
N PRO A 80 -5.06 12.19 -12.42
CA PRO A 80 -4.66 13.40 -13.14
C PRO A 80 -4.94 14.67 -12.33
N THR A 81 -5.94 14.67 -11.43
CA THR A 81 -6.28 15.74 -10.47
C THR A 81 -7.25 15.22 -9.38
N LEU A 82 -7.29 15.89 -8.21
CA LEU A 82 -8.20 15.58 -7.08
C LEU A 82 -9.69 15.51 -7.45
N ASP A 83 -10.11 16.17 -8.55
CA ASP A 83 -11.50 16.29 -8.96
C ASP A 83 -12.02 15.10 -9.82
N ARG A 84 -11.17 14.13 -10.17
CA ARG A 84 -11.53 12.99 -11.08
C ARG A 84 -11.18 11.61 -10.54
N ARG A 85 -11.09 11.49 -9.22
CA ARG A 85 -10.69 10.27 -8.53
C ARG A 85 -11.49 9.02 -8.92
N HIS A 86 -12.79 9.18 -9.19
CA HIS A 86 -13.70 8.05 -9.47
C HIS A 86 -13.61 7.50 -10.90
N ASP A 87 -12.94 8.20 -11.83
CA ASP A 87 -12.85 7.80 -13.24
C ASP A 87 -11.44 7.32 -13.63
N ALA A 88 -10.51 7.21 -12.66
CA ALA A 88 -9.14 6.83 -12.94
C ALA A 88 -9.05 5.34 -13.25
N GLU A 89 -8.57 4.99 -14.45
CA GLU A 89 -8.38 3.60 -14.85
C GLU A 89 -7.18 2.97 -14.10
N PRO A 90 -7.29 1.70 -13.68
CA PRO A 90 -6.17 0.98 -13.08
C PRO A 90 -4.95 0.91 -14.00
N ILE A 91 -3.78 1.22 -13.44
CA ILE A 91 -2.49 1.07 -14.11
C ILE A 91 -2.22 -0.44 -14.31
N SER A 92 -1.88 -0.84 -15.52
CA SER A 92 -1.67 -2.25 -15.87
C SER A 92 -0.47 -2.47 -16.80
N GLY A 93 -0.08 -3.74 -16.96
CA GLY A 93 0.95 -4.16 -17.91
C GLY A 93 2.31 -3.50 -17.68
N ALA A 94 2.96 -3.05 -18.76
CA ALA A 94 4.27 -2.41 -18.69
C ALA A 94 4.24 -1.12 -17.84
N SER A 95 3.18 -0.32 -17.93
CA SER A 95 3.02 0.91 -17.15
C SER A 95 3.01 0.66 -15.64
N LEU A 96 2.45 -0.48 -15.21
CA LEU A 96 2.48 -0.89 -13.80
C LEU A 96 3.92 -1.18 -13.35
N HIS A 97 4.65 -1.98 -14.12
CA HIS A 97 6.05 -2.27 -13.82
C HIS A 97 6.91 -1.01 -13.79
N ASP A 98 6.76 -0.13 -14.78
CA ASP A 98 7.49 1.14 -14.83
C ASP A 98 7.17 2.02 -13.62
N THR A 99 5.89 2.12 -13.24
CA THR A 99 5.45 2.91 -12.07
C THR A 99 6.04 2.36 -10.77
N LEU A 100 6.06 1.03 -10.60
CA LEU A 100 6.62 0.38 -9.41
C LEU A 100 8.15 0.45 -9.34
N HIS A 101 8.85 0.56 -10.47
CA HIS A 101 10.31 0.69 -10.50
C HIS A 101 10.80 2.13 -10.54
N ASP A 102 9.91 3.10 -10.72
CA ASP A 102 10.21 4.53 -10.68
C ASP A 102 10.29 5.05 -9.24
N PRO A 103 11.48 5.45 -8.74
CA PRO A 103 11.61 5.97 -7.38
C PRO A 103 10.77 7.23 -7.10
N ALA A 104 10.38 7.98 -8.13
CA ALA A 104 9.52 9.16 -7.99
C ALA A 104 8.06 8.80 -7.63
N SER A 105 7.64 7.55 -7.84
CA SER A 105 6.32 7.06 -7.41
C SER A 105 6.27 6.71 -5.92
N TRP A 106 7.44 6.49 -5.29
CA TRP A 106 7.57 6.00 -3.91
C TRP A 106 8.03 7.07 -2.92
N MET A 107 8.54 8.19 -3.40
CA MET A 107 9.12 9.23 -2.55
C MET A 107 8.73 10.59 -3.08
N GLU A 108 8.59 11.55 -2.16
CA GLU A 108 8.48 12.95 -2.56
C GLU A 108 9.76 13.39 -3.27
N THR A 109 9.60 13.96 -4.47
CA THR A 109 10.71 14.50 -5.24
C THR A 109 11.02 15.94 -4.79
N PRO A 110 12.30 16.35 -4.78
CA PRO A 110 12.68 17.71 -4.37
C PRO A 110 12.10 18.83 -5.25
N ASP A 111 11.69 18.52 -6.48
CA ASP A 111 11.09 19.46 -7.42
C ASP A 111 9.59 19.70 -7.18
N GLY A 112 9.01 19.06 -6.16
CA GLY A 112 7.60 19.18 -5.80
C GLY A 112 6.64 18.51 -6.79
N ARG A 113 7.17 17.81 -7.81
CA ARG A 113 6.35 17.06 -8.77
C ARG A 113 5.98 15.71 -8.21
N ARG A 114 4.86 15.64 -7.50
CA ARG A 114 4.32 14.39 -6.97
C ARG A 114 3.60 13.62 -8.09
N ARG A 115 4.09 12.43 -8.44
CA ARG A 115 3.22 11.43 -9.09
C ARG A 115 2.21 10.96 -8.04
N MET A 116 0.94 11.19 -8.29
CA MET A 116 -0.16 10.81 -7.38
C MET A 116 -0.65 9.43 -7.79
N VAL A 117 0.09 8.41 -7.33
CA VAL A 117 -0.29 7.01 -7.51
C VAL A 117 -1.05 6.57 -6.28
N THR A 118 -2.35 6.37 -6.41
CA THR A 118 -3.25 5.98 -5.32
C THR A 118 -3.32 4.45 -5.25
N LEU A 119 -3.36 3.92 -4.03
CA LEU A 119 -3.66 2.52 -3.76
C LEU A 119 -5.13 2.42 -3.35
N THR A 120 -5.86 1.51 -3.98
CA THR A 120 -7.23 1.18 -3.58
C THR A 120 -7.38 -0.32 -3.42
N GLN A 121 -8.32 -0.71 -2.56
CA GLN A 121 -8.73 -2.10 -2.44
C GLN A 121 -9.68 -2.46 -3.57
N THR A 122 -9.68 -3.73 -3.94
CA THR A 122 -10.65 -4.26 -4.89
C THR A 122 -11.85 -4.87 -4.15
N GLU A 123 -12.94 -5.09 -4.87
CA GLU A 123 -14.08 -5.86 -4.37
C GLU A 123 -13.69 -7.27 -3.89
N ALA A 124 -12.67 -7.90 -4.51
CA ALA A 124 -12.24 -9.24 -4.11
C ALA A 124 -11.67 -9.25 -2.69
N TRP A 125 -10.92 -8.21 -2.30
CA TRP A 125 -10.43 -8.06 -0.93
C TRP A 125 -11.58 -7.78 0.06
N GLU A 126 -12.52 -6.91 -0.31
CA GLU A 126 -13.68 -6.63 0.53
C GLU A 126 -14.57 -7.85 0.78
N LEU A 127 -14.70 -8.74 -0.22
CA LEU A 127 -15.45 -9.98 -0.08
C LEU A 127 -14.71 -10.96 0.84
N LEU A 128 -13.38 -11.09 0.67
CA LEU A 128 -12.55 -11.97 1.50
C LEU A 128 -12.60 -11.57 2.97
N THR A 129 -12.47 -10.27 3.28
CA THR A 129 -12.55 -9.75 4.64
C THR A 129 -13.94 -9.95 5.26
N ARG A 130 -15.02 -9.72 4.51
CA ARG A 130 -16.40 -9.99 4.97
C ARG A 130 -16.64 -11.47 5.28
N GLN A 131 -16.16 -12.38 4.44
CA GLN A 131 -16.30 -13.83 4.66
C GLN A 131 -15.55 -14.29 5.91
N ALA A 132 -14.35 -13.76 6.14
CA ALA A 132 -13.56 -14.07 7.33
C ALA A 132 -14.26 -13.63 8.62
N SER A 133 -14.93 -12.47 8.63
CA SER A 133 -15.70 -11.99 9.78
C SER A 133 -16.92 -12.86 10.08
N ASN A 134 -17.69 -13.25 9.06
CA ASN A 134 -18.91 -14.06 9.23
C ASN A 134 -18.62 -15.49 9.71
N ALA A 135 -17.45 -16.05 9.36
CA ALA A 135 -17.05 -17.38 9.81
C ALA A 135 -16.75 -17.43 11.32
N VAL A 136 -16.25 -16.33 11.89
CA VAL A 136 -15.98 -16.22 13.34
C VAL A 136 -17.28 -16.13 14.13
N GLU A 137 -18.29 -15.40 13.63
CA GLU A 137 -19.60 -15.28 14.30
C GLU A 137 -20.44 -16.57 14.28
N ALA A 138 -20.16 -17.49 13.35
CA ALA A 138 -20.89 -18.75 13.22
C ALA A 138 -20.33 -19.90 14.08
N GLU A 139 -19.15 -19.70 14.69
CA GLU A 139 -18.48 -20.67 15.56
C GLU A 139 -18.63 -20.36 17.07
N ASP A 140 -19.29 -19.24 17.41
CA ASP A 140 -19.70 -18.84 18.78
C ASP A 140 -21.19 -19.15 19.07
#